data_AF-A0A976JPS6-F1
#
_entry.id   AF-A0A976JPS6-F1
#
_cell.length_a   1.000
_cell.length_b   1.000
_cell.length_c   1.000
_cell.angle_alpha   90.00
_cell.angle_beta   90.00
_cell.angle_gamma   90.00
#
_symmetry.space_group_name_H-M   'P 1'
#
loop_
_entity.id
_entity.type
_entity.pdbx_description
1 polymer ?
#
loop_
_entity_poly.entity_id
_entity_poly.type
_entity_poly.pdbx_seq_one_letter_code
_entity_poly.pdbx_strand_id
1 'polypeptide(L)'
;MKVDKNQTIIFFLLSLMFFLLKLPLMGVVLGGVGTYKLIQYRKHPLRPLVESIQRDSKKYGAQVPLRMKIQEKLMDFYRSMYLMTRNHPQTLLDVERVKEDFWRRMAMTYSEREWNRSLDEALGIFQGQLDTSKNWNSSLKQLNATVQCLEEAQREVAS
;
A
#
# COMPACT_ATOMS: atom_id res chain seq x y z
N MET A 1 12.45 -8.31 9.10
CA MET A 1 11.53 -7.61 10.04
C MET A 1 11.59 -8.07 11.51
N LYS A 2 12.11 -9.26 11.88
CA LYS A 2 12.29 -9.62 13.31
C LYS A 2 13.44 -8.87 14.02
N VAL A 3 14.42 -8.37 13.28
CA VAL A 3 15.67 -7.81 13.82
C VAL A 3 15.49 -6.43 14.49
N ASP A 4 14.63 -5.55 13.95
CA ASP A 4 14.47 -4.18 14.47
C ASP A 4 13.72 -4.09 15.81
N LYS A 5 12.78 -5.02 16.04
CA LYS A 5 12.02 -5.09 17.29
C LYS A 5 12.91 -5.49 18.47
N ASN A 6 13.81 -6.46 18.24
CA ASN A 6 14.78 -6.89 19.24
C ASN A 6 15.82 -5.81 19.55
N GLN A 7 16.32 -5.09 18.54
CA GLN A 7 17.28 -4.01 18.77
C GLN A 7 16.71 -2.89 19.65
N THR A 8 15.43 -2.52 19.46
CA THR A 8 14.82 -1.45 20.26
C THR A 8 14.67 -1.85 21.74
N ILE A 9 14.32 -3.11 22.00
CA ILE A 9 14.26 -3.67 23.35
C ILE A 9 15.65 -3.71 23.98
N ILE A 10 16.68 -4.09 23.21
CA ILE A 10 18.09 -4.10 23.65
C ILE A 10 18.55 -2.68 24.01
N PHE A 11 18.26 -1.66 23.19
CA PHE A 11 18.60 -0.27 23.50
C PHE A 11 17.91 0.25 24.77
N PHE A 12 16.66 -0.15 25.00
CA PHE A 12 15.93 0.19 26.22
C PHE A 12 16.53 -0.48 27.46
N LEU A 13 16.87 -1.77 27.38
CA LEU A 13 17.52 -2.51 28.46
C LEU A 13 18.93 -1.97 28.77
N LEU A 14 19.71 -1.64 27.74
CA LEU A 14 21.03 -1.00 27.91
C LEU A 14 20.91 0.38 28.57
N SER A 15 19.94 1.19 28.15
CA SER A 15 19.66 2.50 28.78
C SER A 15 19.34 2.36 30.27
N LEU A 16 18.49 1.38 30.64
CA LEU A 16 18.19 1.07 32.05
C LEU A 16 19.44 0.62 32.82
N MET A 17 20.29 -0.21 32.21
CA MET A 17 21.54 -0.68 32.82
C MET A 17 22.53 0.47 33.10
N PHE A 18 22.66 1.43 32.18
CA PHE A 18 23.52 2.60 32.37
C PHE A 18 23.00 3.56 33.46
N PHE A 19 21.68 3.64 33.64
CA PHE A 19 21.09 4.35 34.78
C PHE A 19 21.41 3.65 36.12
N LEU A 20 21.37 2.31 36.17
CA LEU A 20 21.75 1.54 37.35
C LEU A 20 23.26 1.67 37.68
N LEU A 21 24.11 1.80 36.66
CA LEU A 21 25.55 2.02 36.80
C LEU A 21 25.95 3.49 37.10
N LYS A 22 24.98 4.37 37.41
CA LYS A 22 25.21 5.81 37.66
C LYS A 22 25.95 6.53 36.51
N LEU A 23 25.72 6.12 35.28
CA LEU A 23 26.19 6.79 34.05
C LEU A 23 24.99 7.41 33.31
N PRO A 24 24.34 8.45 33.88
CA PRO A 24 23.06 8.98 33.38
C PRO A 24 23.19 9.58 31.98
N LEU A 25 24.35 10.16 31.63
CA LEU A 25 24.64 10.71 30.30
C LEU A 25 24.54 9.64 29.21
N MET A 26 25.16 8.47 29.41
CA MET A 26 25.09 7.36 28.45
C MET A 26 23.69 6.73 28.39
N GLY A 27 22.99 6.67 29.53
CA GLY A 27 21.60 6.21 29.60
C GLY A 27 20.66 7.09 28.78
N VAL A 28 20.79 8.41 28.89
CA VAL A 28 19.99 9.38 28.12
C VAL A 28 20.30 9.32 26.63
N VAL A 29 21.58 9.22 26.23
CA VAL A 29 21.98 9.13 24.82
C VAL A 29 21.41 7.86 24.17
N LEU A 30 21.57 6.69 24.81
CA LEU A 30 21.05 5.42 24.27
C LEU A 30 19.51 5.37 24.29
N GLY A 31 18.87 5.92 25.32
CA GLY A 31 17.41 6.06 25.38
C GLY A 31 16.88 6.99 24.27
N GLY A 32 17.59 8.08 23.99
CA GLY A 32 17.31 9.01 22.90
C GLY A 32 17.44 8.36 21.52
N VAL A 33 18.52 7.59 21.28
CA VAL A 33 18.71 6.84 20.02
C VAL A 33 17.62 5.77 19.85
N GLY A 34 17.27 5.07 20.93
CA GLY A 34 16.20 4.06 20.92
C GLY A 34 14.82 4.65 20.63
N THR A 35 14.47 5.76 21.29
CA THR A 35 13.21 6.48 21.03
C THR A 35 13.18 7.08 19.63
N TYR A 36 14.29 7.64 19.14
CA TYR A 36 14.41 8.13 17.76
C TYR A 36 14.17 7.02 16.73
N LYS A 37 14.83 5.86 16.89
CA LYS A 37 14.59 4.69 16.04
C LYS A 37 13.15 4.20 16.14
N LEU A 38 12.54 4.20 17.33
CA LEU A 38 11.13 3.83 17.52
C LEU A 38 10.18 4.82 16.82
N ILE A 39 10.47 6.12 16.85
CA ILE A 39 9.70 7.17 16.16
C ILE A 39 9.85 7.02 14.65
N GLN A 40 11.06 6.81 14.13
CA GLN A 40 11.27 6.52 12.71
C GLN A 40 10.53 5.23 12.29
N TYR A 41 10.59 4.19 13.11
CA TYR A 41 9.85 2.94 12.89
C TYR A 41 8.33 3.16 12.89
N ARG A 42 7.79 4.02 13.76
CA ARG A 42 6.37 4.41 13.75
C ARG A 42 5.99 5.23 12.52
N LYS A 43 6.90 6.05 12.00
CA LYS A 43 6.68 6.89 10.82
C LYS A 43 6.95 6.18 9.49
N HIS A 44 7.31 4.90 9.48
CA HIS A 44 7.66 4.20 8.24
C HIS A 44 6.42 4.09 7.33
N PRO A 45 6.47 4.62 6.09
CA PRO A 45 5.30 4.74 5.20
C PRO A 45 4.70 3.39 4.79
N LEU A 46 5.51 2.32 4.84
CA LEU A 46 5.07 0.95 4.51
C LEU A 46 4.37 0.23 5.66
N ARG A 47 4.45 0.74 6.88
CA ARG A 47 3.89 0.06 8.07
C ARG A 47 2.37 -0.18 8.00
N PRO A 48 1.51 0.80 7.66
CA PRO A 48 0.07 0.56 7.57
C PRO A 48 -0.29 -0.50 6.50
N LEU A 49 0.49 -0.57 5.42
CA LEU A 49 0.32 -1.59 4.37
C LEU A 49 0.65 -2.98 4.90
N VAL A 50 1.79 -3.13 5.60
CA VAL A 50 2.17 -4.42 6.22
C VAL A 50 1.15 -4.85 7.28
N GLU A 51 0.68 -3.93 8.11
CA GLU A 51 -0.36 -4.23 9.11
C GLU A 51 -1.68 -4.66 8.45
N SER A 52 -2.05 -4.05 7.32
CA SER A 52 -3.23 -4.46 6.54
C SER A 52 -3.07 -5.85 5.95
N ILE A 53 -1.90 -6.15 5.35
CA ILE A 53 -1.59 -7.47 4.80
C ILE A 53 -1.67 -8.54 5.89
N GLN A 54 -1.08 -8.29 7.05
CA GLN A 54 -1.11 -9.25 8.17
C GLN A 54 -2.54 -9.45 8.70
N ARG A 55 -3.32 -8.38 8.77
CA ARG A 55 -4.73 -8.44 9.18
C ARG A 55 -5.55 -9.28 8.21
N ASP A 56 -5.40 -9.04 6.91
CA ASP A 56 -6.15 -9.76 5.88
C ASP A 56 -5.68 -11.23 5.78
N SER A 57 -4.38 -11.49 5.82
CA SER A 57 -3.81 -12.85 5.94
C SER A 57 -4.43 -13.62 7.10
N LYS A 58 -4.56 -12.98 8.29
CA LYS A 58 -5.20 -13.60 9.45
C LYS A 58 -6.71 -13.76 9.27
N LYS A 59 -7.40 -12.77 8.68
CA LYS A 59 -8.85 -12.80 8.42
C LYS A 59 -9.24 -13.98 7.54
N TYR A 60 -8.47 -14.23 6.48
CA TYR A 60 -8.77 -15.26 5.49
C TYR A 60 -8.00 -16.58 5.73
N GLY A 61 -7.12 -16.65 6.72
CA GLY A 61 -6.36 -17.86 7.04
C GLY A 61 -5.26 -18.21 6.02
N ALA A 62 -4.82 -17.25 5.20
CA ALA A 62 -3.82 -17.47 4.16
C ALA A 62 -2.40 -17.27 4.70
N GLN A 63 -1.52 -18.26 4.51
CA GLN A 63 -0.10 -18.13 4.87
C GLN A 63 0.68 -17.42 3.76
N VAL A 64 1.12 -16.20 4.05
CA VAL A 64 1.95 -15.42 3.12
C VAL A 64 3.35 -16.01 3.02
N PRO A 65 3.84 -16.36 1.82
CA PRO A 65 5.20 -16.83 1.62
C PRO A 65 6.24 -15.80 2.09
N LEU A 66 7.31 -16.28 2.73
CA LEU A 66 8.37 -15.41 3.28
C LEU A 66 9.35 -14.86 2.24
N ARG A 67 9.21 -15.22 0.96
CA ARG A 67 10.09 -14.73 -0.10
C ARG A 67 9.90 -13.24 -0.35
N MET A 68 11.01 -12.51 -0.42
CA MET A 68 11.03 -11.07 -0.68
C MET A 68 10.20 -10.67 -1.90
N LYS A 69 10.33 -11.38 -3.04
CA LYS A 69 9.59 -11.04 -4.27
C LYS A 69 8.06 -11.09 -4.10
N ILE A 70 7.54 -12.05 -3.34
CA ILE A 70 6.09 -12.17 -3.11
C ILE A 70 5.62 -11.05 -2.16
N GLN A 71 6.44 -10.75 -1.15
CA GLN A 71 6.16 -9.63 -0.24
C GLN A 71 6.17 -8.28 -0.96
N GLU A 72 7.13 -8.03 -1.86
CA GLU A 72 7.20 -6.83 -2.69
C GLU A 72 5.96 -6.69 -3.57
N LYS A 73 5.60 -7.73 -4.33
CA LYS A 73 4.39 -7.72 -5.16
C LYS A 73 3.10 -7.52 -4.36
N LEU A 74 3.01 -8.11 -3.17
CA LEU A 74 1.87 -7.93 -2.29
C LEU A 74 1.79 -6.49 -1.75
N MET A 75 2.94 -5.87 -1.46
CA MET A 75 3.00 -4.44 -1.11
C MET A 75 2.57 -3.55 -2.28
N ASP A 76 3.01 -3.87 -3.50
CA ASP A 76 2.61 -3.14 -4.72
C ASP A 76 1.12 -3.30 -5.01
N PHE A 77 0.56 -4.49 -4.76
CA PHE A 77 -0.88 -4.74 -4.84
C PHE A 77 -1.66 -3.84 -3.89
N TYR A 78 -1.29 -3.79 -2.61
CA TYR A 78 -1.95 -2.91 -1.64
C TYR A 78 -1.75 -1.42 -1.93
N ARG A 79 -0.57 -1.04 -2.42
CA ARG A 79 -0.29 0.34 -2.81
C ARG A 79 -1.16 0.76 -4.00
N SER A 80 -1.32 -0.13 -4.98
CA SER A 80 -2.19 0.10 -6.15
C SER A 80 -3.64 0.27 -5.73
N MET A 81 -4.15 -0.59 -4.84
CA MET A 81 -5.50 -0.45 -4.27
C MET A 81 -5.68 0.90 -3.58
N TYR A 82 -4.72 1.31 -2.75
CA TYR A 82 -4.78 2.59 -2.04
C TYR A 82 -4.79 3.79 -2.99
N LEU A 83 -3.92 3.79 -4.00
CA LEU A 83 -3.88 4.86 -5.00
C LEU A 83 -5.17 4.91 -5.82
N MET A 84 -5.70 3.74 -6.19
CA MET A 84 -6.91 3.65 -6.99
C MET A 84 -8.13 4.16 -6.24
N THR A 85 -8.34 3.70 -5.01
CA THR A 85 -9.44 4.17 -4.14
C THR A 85 -9.33 5.64 -3.78
N ARG A 86 -8.10 6.17 -3.63
CA ARG A 86 -7.87 7.60 -3.40
C ARG A 86 -8.22 8.46 -4.61
N ASN A 87 -7.84 8.03 -5.81
CA ASN A 87 -8.06 8.80 -7.04
C ASN A 87 -9.47 8.61 -7.62
N HIS A 88 -10.08 7.45 -7.37
CA HIS A 88 -11.39 7.05 -7.86
C HIS A 88 -12.21 6.40 -6.73
N PRO A 89 -12.77 7.19 -5.81
CA PRO A 89 -13.54 6.66 -4.67
C PRO A 89 -14.67 5.70 -5.06
N GLN A 90 -15.26 5.91 -6.25
CA GLN A 90 -16.30 5.07 -6.82
C GLN A 90 -15.88 3.61 -7.07
N THR A 91 -14.57 3.32 -7.18
CA THR A 91 -14.07 1.95 -7.40
C THR A 91 -13.82 1.20 -6.09
N LEU A 92 -14.15 1.76 -4.93
CA LEU A 92 -13.89 1.16 -3.62
C LEU A 92 -14.44 -0.27 -3.51
N LEU A 93 -15.70 -0.46 -3.89
CA LEU A 93 -16.37 -1.77 -3.81
C LEU A 93 -15.72 -2.81 -4.74
N ASP A 94 -15.31 -2.40 -5.94
CA ASP A 94 -14.65 -3.29 -6.89
C ASP A 94 -13.24 -3.67 -6.42
N VAL A 95 -12.49 -2.71 -5.88
CA VAL A 95 -11.18 -2.95 -5.28
C VAL A 95 -11.30 -3.89 -4.08
N GLU A 96 -12.30 -3.70 -3.21
CA GLU A 96 -12.55 -4.60 -2.10
C GLU A 96 -12.91 -6.01 -2.57
N ARG A 97 -13.73 -6.15 -3.61
CA ARG A 97 -14.08 -7.45 -4.19
C ARG A 97 -12.85 -8.18 -4.72
N VAL A 98 -12.00 -7.50 -5.51
CA VAL A 98 -10.74 -8.08 -6.03
C VAL A 98 -9.83 -8.53 -4.88
N LYS A 99 -9.72 -7.72 -3.82
CA LYS A 99 -8.96 -8.06 -2.62
C LYS A 99 -9.52 -9.31 -1.92
N GLU A 100 -10.84 -9.39 -1.73
CA GLU A 100 -11.47 -10.55 -1.11
C GLU A 100 -11.24 -11.82 -1.93
N ASP A 101 -11.45 -11.76 -3.24
CA ASP A 101 -11.29 -12.89 -4.15
C ASP A 101 -9.84 -13.39 -4.17
N PHE A 102 -8.88 -12.46 -4.19
CA PHE A 102 -7.45 -12.78 -4.05
C PHE A 102 -7.18 -13.56 -2.76
N TRP A 103 -7.61 -13.05 -1.60
CA TRP A 103 -7.33 -13.70 -0.33
C TRP A 103 -8.04 -15.03 -0.16
N ARG A 104 -9.28 -15.17 -0.65
CA ARG A 104 -10.00 -16.45 -0.65
C ARG A 104 -9.26 -17.50 -1.48
N ARG A 105 -8.73 -17.13 -2.66
CA ARG A 105 -7.91 -18.03 -3.47
C ARG A 105 -6.61 -18.41 -2.76
N MET A 106 -5.95 -17.43 -2.14
CA MET A 106 -4.69 -17.65 -1.42
C MET A 106 -4.84 -18.47 -0.15
N ALA A 107 -6.02 -18.44 0.49
CA ALA A 107 -6.32 -19.31 1.63
C ALA A 107 -6.31 -20.81 1.27
N MET A 108 -6.62 -21.15 0.02
CA MET A 108 -6.62 -22.52 -0.49
C MET A 108 -5.28 -22.92 -1.14
N THR A 109 -4.35 -21.97 -1.26
CA THR A 109 -3.15 -22.10 -2.09
C THR A 109 -1.88 -22.13 -1.24
N TYR A 110 -1.03 -23.13 -1.47
CA TYR A 110 0.27 -23.25 -0.81
C TYR A 110 1.45 -23.05 -1.77
N SER A 111 1.18 -22.90 -3.08
CA SER A 111 2.20 -22.77 -4.11
C SER A 111 2.60 -21.32 -4.35
N GLU A 112 3.90 -21.04 -4.25
CA GLU A 112 4.47 -19.72 -4.59
C GLU A 112 4.20 -19.30 -6.04
N ARG A 113 4.05 -20.26 -6.96
CA ARG A 113 3.74 -19.97 -8.38
C ARG A 113 2.33 -19.42 -8.51
N GLU A 114 1.37 -20.00 -7.78
CA GLU A 114 -0.02 -19.52 -7.78
C GLU A 114 -0.16 -18.18 -7.07
N TRP A 115 0.64 -17.93 -6.02
CA TRP A 115 0.76 -16.60 -5.41
C TRP A 115 1.19 -15.54 -6.42
N ASN A 116 2.29 -15.79 -7.15
CA ASN A 116 2.77 -14.85 -8.16
C ASN A 116 1.75 -14.63 -9.28
N ARG A 117 1.17 -15.71 -9.81
CA ARG A 117 0.16 -15.63 -10.86
C ARG A 117 -1.07 -14.84 -10.40
N SER A 118 -1.57 -15.11 -9.20
CA SER A 118 -2.76 -14.43 -8.68
C SER A 118 -2.49 -12.96 -8.37
N LEU A 119 -1.28 -12.62 -7.92
CA LEU A 119 -0.85 -11.23 -7.75
C LEU A 119 -0.75 -10.51 -9.10
N ASP A 120 -0.19 -11.15 -10.12
CA ASP A 120 -0.07 -10.58 -11.47
C ASP A 120 -1.45 -10.38 -12.11
N GLU A 121 -2.36 -11.35 -11.96
CA GLU A 121 -3.76 -11.24 -12.39
C GLU A 121 -4.46 -10.06 -11.69
N ALA A 122 -4.32 -9.93 -10.37
CA ALA A 122 -4.99 -8.88 -9.60
C ALA A 122 -4.40 -7.49 -9.90
N LEU A 123 -3.08 -7.37 -10.07
CA LEU A 123 -2.42 -6.13 -10.50
C LEU A 123 -2.82 -5.73 -11.93
N GLY A 124 -2.97 -6.70 -12.83
CA GLY A 124 -3.42 -6.47 -14.20
C GLY A 124 -4.84 -5.90 -14.28
N ILE A 125 -5.75 -6.33 -13.41
CA ILE A 125 -7.11 -5.77 -13.32
C ILE A 125 -7.05 -4.28 -12.97
N PHE A 126 -6.24 -3.90 -11.99
CA PHE A 126 -6.10 -2.49 -11.59
C PHE A 126 -5.45 -1.62 -12.67
N GLN A 127 -4.44 -2.14 -13.37
CA GLN A 127 -3.84 -1.44 -14.52
C GLN A 127 -4.87 -1.21 -15.63
N GLY A 128 -5.63 -2.25 -16.00
CA GLY A 128 -6.68 -2.13 -17.02
C GLY A 128 -7.76 -1.12 -16.65
N GLN A 129 -8.17 -1.06 -15.39
CA GLN A 129 -9.15 -0.07 -14.93
C GLN A 129 -8.59 1.37 -14.95
N LEU A 130 -7.30 1.56 -14.60
CA LEU A 130 -6.64 2.86 -14.68
C LEU A 130 -6.52 3.35 -16.13
N ASP A 131 -6.17 2.47 -17.07
CA ASP A 131 -6.06 2.83 -18.48
C ASP A 131 -7.42 3.13 -19.11
N THR A 132 -8.45 2.38 -18.71
CA THR A 132 -9.83 2.67 -19.11
C THR A 132 -10.27 4.06 -18.62
N SER A 133 -9.95 4.42 -17.37
CA SER A 133 -10.27 5.75 -16.82
C SER A 133 -9.55 6.89 -17.58
N LYS A 134 -8.28 6.70 -17.94
CA LYS A 134 -7.54 7.68 -18.76
C LYS A 134 -8.19 7.89 -20.13
N ASN A 135 -8.58 6.80 -20.79
CA ASN A 135 -9.23 6.87 -22.10
C ASN A 135 -10.58 7.61 -22.05
N TRP A 136 -11.40 7.34 -21.02
CA TRP A 136 -12.65 8.10 -20.83
C TRP A 136 -12.41 9.60 -20.66
N ASN A 137 -11.38 9.99 -19.89
CA ASN A 137 -11.02 11.39 -19.71
C ASN A 137 -10.55 12.05 -21.01
N SER A 138 -9.79 11.35 -21.87
CA SER A 138 -9.41 11.89 -23.17
C SER A 138 -10.62 12.07 -24.09
N SER A 139 -11.54 11.10 -24.13
CA SER A 139 -12.75 11.18 -24.95
C SER A 139 -13.66 12.31 -24.50
N LEU A 140 -13.81 12.53 -23.19
CA LEU A 140 -14.56 13.66 -22.64
C LEU A 140 -13.94 15.01 -23.01
N LYS A 141 -12.60 15.13 -22.98
CA LYS A 141 -11.92 16.35 -23.42
C LYS A 141 -12.16 16.65 -24.91
N GLN A 142 -12.12 15.62 -25.76
CA GLN A 142 -12.41 15.77 -27.19
C GLN A 142 -13.86 16.22 -27.39
N LEU A 143 -14.82 15.57 -26.74
CA LEU A 143 -16.24 15.95 -26.79
C LEU A 143 -16.45 17.41 -26.38
N ASN A 144 -15.82 17.84 -25.28
CA ASN A 144 -15.96 19.20 -24.79
C ASN A 144 -15.39 20.24 -25.77
N ALA A 145 -14.25 19.93 -26.41
CA ALA A 145 -13.68 20.77 -27.46
C ALA A 145 -14.60 20.87 -28.69
N THR A 146 -15.22 19.75 -29.10
CA THR A 146 -16.18 19.74 -30.21
C THR A 146 -17.42 20.58 -29.91
N VAL A 147 -17.96 20.47 -28.68
CA VAL A 147 -19.11 21.28 -28.27
C VAL A 147 -18.76 22.77 -28.28
N GLN A 148 -17.60 23.16 -27.76
CA GLN A 148 -17.15 24.56 -27.81
C GLN A 148 -17.03 25.08 -29.25
N CYS A 149 -16.45 24.27 -30.15
CA CYS A 149 -16.36 24.63 -31.56
C CYS A 149 -17.75 24.82 -32.22
N LEU A 150 -18.72 23.97 -31.88
CA LEU A 150 -20.08 24.08 -32.39
C LEU A 150 -20.82 25.30 -31.82
N GLU A 151 -20.62 25.62 -30.53
CA GLU A 151 -21.17 26.82 -29.90
C GLU A 151 -20.59 28.11 -30.52
N GLU A 152 -19.30 28.13 -30.82
CA GLU A 152 -18.65 29.26 -31.52
C GLU A 152 -19.20 29.44 -32.93
N ALA A 153 -19.29 28.36 -33.70
CA ALA A 153 -19.87 28.40 -35.05
C ALA A 153 -21.34 28.87 -35.05
N GLN A 154 -22.14 28.45 -34.06
CA GLN A 154 -23.52 28.94 -33.91
C GLN A 154 -23.58 30.43 -33.58
N ARG A 155 -22.64 30.98 -32.79
CA ARG A 155 -22.59 32.41 -32.50
C ARG A 155 -22.24 33.25 -33.73
N GLU A 156 -21.34 32.76 -34.59
CA GLU A 156 -20.98 33.44 -35.84
C GLU A 156 -22.13 33.44 -36.87
N VAL A 157 -22.96 32.39 -36.90
CA VAL A 157 -24.13 32.32 -37.80
C VAL A 157 -25.29 33.20 -37.29
N ALA A 158 -25.34 33.46 -35.99
CA ALA A 158 -26.37 34.28 -35.35
C ALA A 158 -26.05 35.80 -35.35
N SER A 159 -24.84 36.20 -35.75
CA SER A 159 -24.39 37.60 -35.89
C SER A 159 -24.49 38.09 -37.33
#